data_AF-A0A7X9DKB7-F1
#
_entry.id   AF-A0A7X9DKB7-F1
#
_cell.length_a   1.000
_cell.length_b   1.000
_cell.length_c   1.000
_cell.angle_alpha   90.00
_cell.angle_beta   90.00
_cell.angle_gamma   90.00
#
_symmetry.space_group_name_H-M   'P 1'
#
loop_
_entity.id
_entity.type
_entity.pdbx_description
1 polymer ?
#
loop_
_entity_poly.entity_id
_entity_poly.type
_entity_poly.pdbx_seq_one_letter_code
_entity_poly.pdbx_strand_id
1 'polypeptide(L)'
;MISTSNLIQNEITHIVESLYGLNDMEFKIEHPANESFGDYACNVALVLSKQLKQSPMEIAKAVSYRISESPLVKEHPVLISSVSIVAPGFINMKISDIWLRNLLTEVLERKNTYGSCDLGKGFRIALEHSNVNPNKAAHVGHLRNACVGQFLERVYEFLGYDVEVQYYANNVGVQVATSNMGLTRIRDISPAPYKKFDHYAWDVYAAMESQINQSEELKESRQQLLKKLEDPTSPEFKTQKELADKILLEQLKTFSSLNIDYDVVIYESDILNLKMWEKAFAYLKSNPNVYKATEGASEGCWLVKMGDEQVSASEEQGRQGDQIEKDKIIVRSNGIPTYTGKDIAYHMWKFGLLDLDFNYKPWDTGTQTKTLWRTTSDAADRSDISFSNVNFVFDVIGMEQTYAMEAVKK
;
A
#
# COMPACT_ATOMS: atom_id res chain seq x y z
N MET A 1 7.48 11.97 19.58
CA MET A 1 8.13 11.48 20.81
C MET A 1 9.45 10.85 20.40
N ILE A 2 10.56 11.22 21.04
CA ILE A 2 11.83 10.53 20.84
C ILE A 2 11.76 9.24 21.68
N SER A 3 11.91 8.07 21.05
CA SER A 3 11.94 6.79 21.77
C SER A 3 12.97 6.82 22.90
N THR A 4 12.74 6.10 24.00
CA THR A 4 13.74 5.89 25.06
C THR A 4 15.09 5.43 24.49
N SER A 5 15.05 4.52 23.49
CA SER A 5 16.26 4.08 22.78
C SER A 5 16.99 5.23 22.09
N ASN A 6 16.26 6.17 21.47
CA ASN A 6 16.83 7.31 20.76
C ASN A 6 17.41 8.35 21.73
N LEU A 7 16.80 8.54 22.91
CA LEU A 7 17.38 9.38 23.97
C LEU A 7 18.73 8.83 24.43
N ILE A 8 18.81 7.51 24.66
CA ILE A 8 20.06 6.85 25.04
C ILE A 8 21.08 6.94 23.89
N GLN A 9 20.63 6.74 22.64
CA GLN A 9 21.52 6.79 21.47
C GLN A 9 22.15 8.17 21.31
N ASN A 10 21.34 9.23 21.41
CA ASN A 10 21.83 10.60 21.30
C ASN A 10 22.84 10.94 22.40
N GLU A 11 22.58 10.51 23.64
CA GLU A 11 23.53 10.72 24.74
C GLU A 11 24.85 9.98 24.50
N ILE A 12 24.78 8.71 24.08
CA ILE A 12 26.00 7.92 23.81
C ILE A 12 26.79 8.54 22.66
N THR A 13 26.12 9.02 21.60
CA THR A 13 26.78 9.74 20.50
C THR A 13 27.50 10.98 21.03
N HIS A 14 26.87 11.77 21.88
CA HIS A 14 27.49 12.96 22.49
C HIS A 14 28.69 12.61 23.39
N ILE A 15 28.57 11.54 24.19
CA ILE A 15 29.65 11.03 25.04
C ILE A 15 30.85 10.61 24.18
N VAL A 16 30.61 9.91 23.08
CA VAL A 16 31.69 9.48 22.18
C VAL A 16 32.34 10.68 21.50
N GLU A 17 31.56 11.63 20.98
CA GLU A 17 32.10 12.86 20.41
C GLU A 17 32.99 13.59 21.42
N SER A 18 32.54 13.71 22.68
CA SER A 18 33.32 14.34 23.75
C SER A 18 34.60 13.58 24.12
N LEU A 19 34.57 12.25 24.12
CA LEU A 19 35.72 11.43 24.52
C LEU A 19 36.76 11.27 23.41
N TYR A 20 36.30 11.17 22.15
CA TYR A 20 37.12 10.69 21.04
C TYR A 20 37.09 11.60 19.81
N GLY A 21 36.25 12.64 19.78
CA GLY A 21 36.10 13.53 18.63
C GLY A 21 35.56 12.85 17.39
N LEU A 22 34.79 11.76 17.57
CA LEU A 22 34.23 10.96 16.49
C LEU A 22 32.73 11.23 16.34
N ASN A 23 32.35 11.64 15.14
CA ASN A 23 30.98 11.88 14.71
C ASN A 23 30.62 10.87 13.60
N ASP A 24 29.33 10.63 13.39
CA ASP A 24 28.79 9.72 12.35
C ASP A 24 29.22 8.25 12.49
N MET A 25 28.83 7.63 13.61
CA MET A 25 29.05 6.21 13.84
C MET A 25 27.74 5.45 13.97
N GLU A 26 27.69 4.30 13.32
CA GLU A 26 26.55 3.40 13.41
C GLU A 26 26.79 2.34 14.49
N PHE A 27 26.15 2.53 15.63
CA PHE A 27 26.07 1.55 16.71
C PHE A 27 24.61 1.26 17.04
N LYS A 28 24.36 0.12 17.66
CA LYS A 28 23.03 -0.37 17.98
C LYS A 28 22.74 -0.22 19.47
N ILE A 29 21.51 0.17 19.75
CA ILE A 29 20.86 0.05 21.05
C ILE A 29 19.72 -0.93 20.90
N GLU A 30 19.78 -2.04 21.62
CA GLU A 30 18.80 -3.12 21.52
C GLU A 30 18.42 -3.64 22.90
N HIS A 31 17.28 -4.33 22.99
CA HIS A 31 16.93 -5.06 24.20
C HIS A 31 17.81 -6.32 24.30
N PRO A 32 18.51 -6.55 25.42
CA PRO A 32 19.34 -7.73 25.57
C PRO A 32 18.46 -8.99 25.63
N ALA A 33 18.95 -10.09 25.06
CA ALA A 33 18.24 -11.38 25.11
C ALA A 33 18.14 -11.95 26.54
N ASN A 34 19.02 -11.53 27.45
CA ASN A 34 18.99 -11.89 28.86
C ASN A 34 18.63 -10.66 29.69
N GLU A 35 17.47 -10.71 30.36
CA GLU A 35 16.96 -9.62 31.20
C GLU A 35 17.89 -9.26 32.37
N SER A 36 18.78 -10.18 32.79
CA SER A 36 19.79 -9.88 33.83
C SER A 36 20.81 -8.84 33.38
N PHE A 37 20.92 -8.59 32.07
CA PHE A 37 21.75 -7.55 31.47
C PHE A 37 21.04 -6.19 31.36
N GLY A 38 19.90 -6.02 32.02
CA GLY A 38 19.16 -4.75 32.04
C GLY A 38 18.18 -4.62 30.87
N ASP A 39 17.78 -3.39 30.59
CA ASP A 39 16.72 -3.09 29.62
C ASP A 39 17.28 -2.79 28.24
N TYR A 40 18.48 -2.21 28.15
CA TYR A 40 19.13 -1.85 26.89
C TYR A 40 20.60 -2.26 26.88
N ALA A 41 21.07 -2.78 25.75
CA ALA A 41 22.47 -3.08 25.48
C ALA A 41 22.97 -2.24 24.31
N CYS A 42 24.22 -1.76 24.41
CA CYS A 42 24.88 -0.94 23.42
C CYS A 42 26.22 -1.57 23.00
N ASN A 43 26.43 -1.67 21.68
CA ASN A 43 27.64 -2.26 21.10
C ASN A 43 28.71 -1.24 20.68
N VAL A 44 28.56 0.04 21.04
CA VAL A 44 29.40 1.15 20.55
C VAL A 44 30.90 0.92 20.75
N ALA A 45 31.30 0.29 21.87
CA ALA A 45 32.70 0.02 22.16
C ALA A 45 33.32 -1.02 21.20
N LEU A 46 32.52 -1.98 20.72
CA LEU A 46 32.95 -2.97 19.73
C LEU A 46 33.18 -2.30 18.36
N VAL A 47 32.27 -1.41 17.97
CA VAL A 47 32.37 -0.62 16.74
C VAL A 47 33.64 0.26 16.76
N LEU A 48 33.85 0.96 17.88
CA LEU A 48 34.97 1.88 18.07
C LEU A 48 36.34 1.20 18.15
N SER A 49 36.41 -0.06 18.61
CA SER A 49 37.68 -0.75 18.89
C SER A 49 38.66 -0.75 17.71
N LYS A 50 38.16 -0.93 16.48
CA LYS A 50 38.97 -0.94 15.25
C LYS A 50 39.53 0.44 14.92
N GLN A 51 38.71 1.48 15.08
CA GLN A 51 39.06 2.85 14.75
C GLN A 51 40.04 3.46 15.76
N LEU A 52 39.79 3.22 17.06
CA LEU A 52 40.63 3.71 18.15
C LEU A 52 41.86 2.85 18.40
N LYS A 53 41.93 1.64 17.82
CA LYS A 53 42.98 0.62 18.09
C LYS A 53 43.14 0.34 19.59
N GLN A 54 42.01 0.35 20.31
CA GLN A 54 41.93 0.13 21.76
C GLN A 54 41.07 -1.11 22.05
N SER A 55 41.32 -1.74 23.20
CA SER A 55 40.49 -2.85 23.68
C SER A 55 39.04 -2.38 23.82
N PRO A 56 38.05 -3.11 23.26
CA PRO A 56 36.65 -2.74 23.42
C PRO A 56 36.22 -2.66 24.89
N MET A 57 36.83 -3.45 25.78
CA MET A 57 36.56 -3.37 27.22
C MET A 57 37.02 -2.04 27.82
N GLU A 58 38.14 -1.48 27.37
CA GLU A 58 38.62 -0.18 27.86
C GLU A 58 37.76 0.97 27.34
N ILE A 59 37.32 0.88 26.07
CA ILE A 59 36.37 1.84 25.50
C ILE A 59 35.03 1.77 26.26
N ALA A 60 34.52 0.55 26.51
CA ALA A 60 33.28 0.35 27.25
C ALA A 60 33.36 0.93 28.66
N LYS A 61 34.50 0.78 29.35
CA LYS A 61 34.75 1.41 30.66
C LYS A 61 34.70 2.93 30.58
N ALA A 62 35.38 3.53 29.61
CA ALA A 62 35.42 4.98 29.45
C ALA A 62 34.02 5.56 29.15
N VAL A 63 33.29 4.94 28.22
CA VAL A 63 31.92 5.36 27.86
C VAL A 63 30.96 5.12 29.02
N SER A 64 30.97 3.94 29.64
CA SER A 64 30.11 3.64 30.80
C SER A 64 30.37 4.58 31.98
N TYR A 65 31.62 4.97 32.22
CA TYR A 65 31.96 5.94 33.25
C TYR A 65 31.33 7.31 32.96
N ARG A 66 31.41 7.78 31.70
CA ARG A 66 30.74 9.02 31.29
C ARG A 66 29.22 8.94 31.41
N ILE A 67 28.60 7.81 31.06
CA ILE A 67 27.15 7.61 31.25
C ILE A 67 26.79 7.72 32.74
N SER A 68 27.57 7.09 33.62
CA SER A 68 27.35 7.19 35.07
C SER A 68 27.54 8.60 35.63
N GLU A 69 28.36 9.43 34.97
CA GLU A 69 28.57 10.84 35.31
C GLU A 69 27.51 11.78 34.73
N SER A 70 26.72 11.31 33.75
CA SER A 70 25.68 12.08 33.08
C SER A 70 24.52 12.42 34.05
N PRO A 71 23.82 13.55 33.85
CA PRO A 71 22.57 13.86 34.55
C PRO A 71 21.52 12.74 34.48
N LEU A 72 21.63 11.82 33.52
CA LEU A 72 20.75 10.66 33.40
C LEU A 72 20.85 9.66 34.56
N VAL A 73 22.02 9.58 35.24
CA VAL A 73 22.35 8.56 36.24
C VAL A 73 22.65 9.13 37.64
N LYS A 74 23.19 10.36 37.74
CA LYS A 74 23.56 10.95 39.04
C LYS A 74 22.38 11.37 39.91
N GLU A 75 22.54 11.24 41.24
CA GLU A 75 21.74 11.68 42.42
C GLU A 75 20.21 11.47 42.39
N HIS A 76 19.56 11.72 41.26
CA HIS A 76 18.17 11.42 40.96
C HIS A 76 18.09 10.86 39.52
N PRO A 77 18.38 9.55 39.30
CA PRO A 77 18.45 8.99 37.95
C PRO A 77 17.10 9.12 37.24
N VAL A 78 16.98 10.09 36.34
CA VAL A 78 15.73 10.33 35.62
C VAL A 78 15.50 9.29 34.54
N LEU A 79 16.56 8.74 33.92
CA LEU A 79 16.44 7.80 32.79
C LEU A 79 17.08 6.43 33.06
N ILE A 80 18.33 6.38 33.54
CA ILE A 80 19.11 5.14 33.70
C ILE A 80 19.45 4.95 35.18
N SER A 81 19.08 3.81 35.77
CA SER A 81 19.38 3.47 37.16
C SER A 81 20.76 2.82 37.36
N SER A 82 21.24 2.05 36.38
CA SER A 82 22.55 1.41 36.47
C SER A 82 23.13 1.12 35.09
N VAL A 83 24.46 1.16 35.01
CA VAL A 83 25.23 0.74 33.84
C VAL A 83 26.18 -0.38 34.25
N SER A 84 26.29 -1.40 33.41
CA SER A 84 27.24 -2.51 33.58
C SER A 84 27.93 -2.82 32.26
N ILE A 85 29.08 -3.49 32.32
CA ILE A 85 29.85 -3.85 31.13
C ILE A 85 30.02 -5.37 31.13
N VAL A 86 29.77 -5.98 29.97
CA VAL A 86 29.95 -7.43 29.78
C VAL A 86 30.88 -7.67 28.59
N ALA A 87 31.74 -8.68 28.71
CA ALA A 87 32.59 -9.09 27.60
C ALA A 87 31.75 -9.46 26.37
N PRO A 88 32.18 -9.12 25.14
CA PRO A 88 33.49 -8.54 24.79
C PRO A 88 33.57 -7.00 24.85
N GLY A 89 32.56 -6.30 25.37
CA GLY A 89 32.51 -4.83 25.42
C GLY A 89 31.10 -4.25 25.26
N PHE A 90 30.07 -5.02 25.60
CA PHE A 90 28.70 -4.52 25.62
C PHE A 90 28.49 -3.63 26.84
N ILE A 91 27.82 -2.50 26.63
CA ILE A 91 27.41 -1.58 27.69
C ILE A 91 25.92 -1.79 27.92
N ASN A 92 25.59 -2.33 29.09
CA ASN A 92 24.27 -2.73 29.52
C ASN A 92 23.69 -1.67 30.45
N MET A 93 22.45 -1.27 30.23
CA MET A 93 21.79 -0.17 30.91
C MET A 93 20.43 -0.62 31.43
N LYS A 94 20.17 -0.31 32.70
CA LYS A 94 18.85 -0.50 33.32
C LYS A 94 18.15 0.84 33.43
N ILE A 95 16.90 0.92 33.01
CA ILE A 95 16.04 2.10 33.13
C ILE A 95 15.71 2.34 34.60
N SER A 96 15.50 3.61 34.97
CA SER A 96 15.13 3.96 36.35
C SER A 96 13.62 3.81 36.61
N ASP A 97 13.27 3.42 37.83
CA ASP A 97 11.88 3.37 38.28
C ASP A 97 11.21 4.76 38.22
N ILE A 98 11.99 5.83 38.36
CA ILE A 98 11.51 7.22 38.24
C ILE A 98 11.08 7.48 36.80
N TRP A 99 11.89 7.10 35.81
CA TRP A 99 11.53 7.19 34.40
C TRP A 99 10.22 6.46 34.10
N LEU A 100 10.12 5.20 34.55
CA LEU A 100 8.94 4.36 34.30
C LEU A 100 7.67 4.96 34.92
N ARG A 101 7.75 5.52 36.12
CA ARG A 101 6.61 6.21 36.76
C ARG A 101 6.22 7.49 36.04
N ASN A 102 7.19 8.26 35.55
CA ASN A 102 6.93 9.46 34.75
C ASN A 102 6.32 9.08 33.39
N LEU A 103 6.80 8.01 32.77
CA LEU A 103 6.24 7.48 31.53
C LEU A 103 4.77 7.06 31.71
N LEU A 104 4.43 6.41 32.82
CA LEU A 104 3.03 6.10 33.15
C LEU A 104 2.17 7.37 33.26
N THR A 105 2.72 8.44 33.82
CA THR A 105 2.04 9.75 33.88
C THR A 105 1.79 10.29 32.47
N GLU A 106 2.81 10.26 31.60
CA GLU A 106 2.66 10.67 30.19
C GLU A 106 1.60 9.83 29.45
N VAL A 107 1.60 8.51 29.65
CA VAL A 107 0.59 7.61 29.06
C VAL A 107 -0.82 8.00 29.53
N LEU A 108 -1.00 8.29 30.82
CA LEU A 108 -2.29 8.68 31.39
C LEU A 108 -2.76 10.07 30.96
N GLU A 109 -1.82 10.99 30.72
CA GLU A 109 -2.10 12.34 30.21
C GLU A 109 -2.48 12.32 28.73
N ARG A 110 -1.70 11.60 27.89
CA ARG A 110 -1.90 11.53 26.44
C ARG A 110 -3.00 10.55 26.02
N LYS A 111 -3.25 9.51 26.82
CA LYS A 111 -4.29 8.49 26.59
C LYS A 111 -4.21 7.91 25.17
N ASN A 112 -5.25 8.16 24.36
CA ASN A 112 -5.37 7.66 23.00
C ASN A 112 -4.32 8.24 22.05
N THR A 113 -3.59 9.30 22.42
CA THR A 113 -2.50 9.88 21.60
C THR A 113 -1.11 9.49 22.09
N TYR A 114 -0.99 8.62 23.10
CA TYR A 114 0.31 8.10 23.50
C TYR A 114 0.92 7.25 22.38
N GLY A 115 2.15 7.56 21.98
CA GLY A 115 2.80 6.94 20.82
C GLY A 115 2.55 7.65 19.49
N SER A 116 1.63 8.64 19.43
CA SER A 116 1.45 9.46 18.23
C SER A 116 2.60 10.46 18.05
N CYS A 117 2.83 10.86 16.81
CA CYS A 117 3.74 11.95 16.46
C CYS A 117 3.34 12.62 15.15
N ASP A 118 3.95 13.76 14.84
CA ASP A 118 3.71 14.52 13.60
C ASP A 118 4.74 14.17 12.51
N LEU A 119 5.21 12.91 12.45
CA LEU A 119 6.24 12.47 11.50
C LEU A 119 5.79 12.70 10.05
N GLY A 120 4.51 12.43 9.78
CA GLY A 120 3.90 12.56 8.46
C GLY A 120 3.29 13.92 8.15
N LYS A 121 3.45 14.91 9.03
CA LYS A 121 2.75 16.19 8.85
C LYS A 121 3.13 16.86 7.53
N GLY A 122 2.12 17.16 6.72
CA GLY A 122 2.29 17.75 5.40
C GLY A 122 2.53 16.73 4.28
N PHE A 123 2.56 15.44 4.60
CA PHE A 123 2.63 14.36 3.62
C PHE A 123 1.29 13.65 3.48
N ARG A 124 0.90 13.40 2.22
CA ARG A 124 -0.33 12.70 1.85
C ARG A 124 -0.04 11.28 1.38
N ILE A 125 -0.92 10.34 1.72
CA ILE A 125 -0.83 8.93 1.35
C ILE A 125 -2.11 8.51 0.65
N ALA A 126 -2.01 8.03 -0.60
CA ALA A 126 -3.07 7.25 -1.21
C ALA A 126 -2.93 5.78 -0.77
N LEU A 127 -3.84 5.31 0.05
CA LEU A 127 -3.88 3.94 0.54
C LEU A 127 -4.98 3.18 -0.19
N GLU A 128 -4.61 2.27 -1.09
CA GLU A 128 -5.55 1.48 -1.87
C GLU A 128 -5.65 0.05 -1.31
N HIS A 129 -6.88 -0.42 -1.04
CA HIS A 129 -7.09 -1.78 -0.56
C HIS A 129 -8.50 -2.31 -0.85
N SER A 130 -8.70 -3.59 -0.54
CA SER A 130 -9.92 -4.39 -0.78
C SER A 130 -10.23 -4.70 -2.24
N ASN A 131 -10.46 -3.66 -3.06
CA ASN A 131 -10.65 -3.72 -4.53
C ASN A 131 -11.44 -4.95 -5.03
N VAL A 132 -12.55 -5.26 -4.36
CA VAL A 132 -13.36 -6.41 -4.76
C VAL A 132 -14.13 -6.02 -6.01
N ASN A 133 -13.93 -6.77 -7.10
CA ASN A 133 -14.72 -6.57 -8.30
C ASN A 133 -16.23 -6.64 -7.97
N PRO A 134 -17.06 -5.73 -8.51
CA PRO A 134 -18.47 -5.67 -8.21
C PRO A 134 -19.26 -6.74 -8.99
N ASN A 135 -18.83 -8.00 -8.86
CA ASN A 135 -19.49 -9.19 -9.42
C ASN A 135 -19.84 -10.24 -8.34
N LYS A 136 -19.35 -10.05 -7.10
CA LYS A 136 -19.43 -11.06 -6.04
C LYS A 136 -19.39 -10.45 -4.65
N ALA A 137 -19.76 -11.25 -3.65
CA ALA A 137 -19.53 -10.93 -2.24
C ALA A 137 -18.03 -10.99 -1.87
N ALA A 138 -17.62 -10.17 -0.90
CA ALA A 138 -16.31 -10.28 -0.28
C ALA A 138 -16.16 -11.62 0.48
N HIS A 139 -14.93 -12.10 0.62
CA HIS A 139 -14.60 -13.36 1.31
C HIS A 139 -13.32 -13.19 2.12
N VAL A 140 -12.89 -14.20 2.89
CA VAL A 140 -11.75 -14.09 3.82
C VAL A 140 -10.46 -13.56 3.19
N GLY A 141 -10.16 -13.90 1.93
CA GLY A 141 -9.04 -13.30 1.18
C GLY A 141 -9.14 -11.78 1.03
N HIS A 142 -10.31 -11.25 0.69
CA HIS A 142 -10.56 -9.80 0.63
C HIS A 142 -10.56 -9.16 2.02
N LEU A 143 -11.06 -9.88 3.04
CA LEU A 143 -11.01 -9.41 4.42
C LEU A 143 -9.56 -9.23 4.91
N ARG A 144 -8.66 -10.18 4.61
CA ARG A 144 -7.23 -10.04 4.94
C ARG A 144 -6.66 -8.75 4.37
N ASN A 145 -6.95 -8.48 3.10
CA ASN A 145 -6.51 -7.27 2.41
C ASN A 145 -7.06 -6.02 3.12
N ALA A 146 -8.37 -5.98 3.37
CA ALA A 146 -9.04 -4.87 4.04
C ALA A 146 -8.50 -4.60 5.46
N CYS A 147 -8.22 -5.65 6.24
CA CYS A 147 -7.66 -5.51 7.59
C CYS A 147 -6.22 -4.96 7.57
N VAL A 148 -5.40 -5.36 6.59
CA VAL A 148 -4.05 -4.79 6.42
C VAL A 148 -4.15 -3.32 6.04
N GLY A 149 -5.04 -2.97 5.11
CA GLY A 149 -5.34 -1.59 4.75
C GLY A 149 -5.73 -0.75 5.97
N GLN A 150 -6.76 -1.15 6.71
CA GLN A 150 -7.20 -0.45 7.93
C GLN A 150 -6.11 -0.32 9.00
N PHE A 151 -5.23 -1.33 9.14
CA PHE A 151 -4.08 -1.22 10.04
C PHE A 151 -3.12 -0.12 9.58
N LEU A 152 -2.79 -0.07 8.28
CA LEU A 152 -1.91 0.96 7.73
C LEU A 152 -2.54 2.34 7.85
N GLU A 153 -3.83 2.50 7.49
CA GLU A 153 -4.61 3.74 7.66
C GLU A 153 -4.43 4.29 9.08
N ARG A 154 -4.81 3.49 10.09
CA ARG A 154 -4.77 3.91 11.49
C ARG A 154 -3.36 4.23 11.96
N VAL A 155 -2.36 3.44 11.57
CA VAL A 155 -0.97 3.70 11.96
C VAL A 155 -0.45 4.99 11.34
N TYR A 156 -0.68 5.23 10.05
CA TYR A 156 -0.17 6.42 9.39
C TYR A 156 -0.93 7.69 9.80
N GLU A 157 -2.25 7.64 10.00
CA GLU A 157 -2.99 8.74 10.62
C GLU A 157 -2.46 9.03 12.04
N PHE A 158 -2.13 7.98 12.82
CA PHE A 158 -1.54 8.12 14.15
C PHE A 158 -0.13 8.73 14.16
N LEU A 159 0.58 8.63 13.04
CA LEU A 159 1.87 9.25 12.79
C LEU A 159 1.76 10.62 12.08
N GLY A 160 0.55 11.15 11.94
CA GLY A 160 0.28 12.50 11.45
C GLY A 160 0.28 12.66 9.93
N TYR A 161 0.23 11.56 9.17
CA TYR A 161 0.03 11.60 7.72
C TYR A 161 -1.44 11.92 7.39
N ASP A 162 -1.66 12.60 6.27
CA ASP A 162 -2.98 12.73 5.65
C ASP A 162 -3.23 11.50 4.77
N VAL A 163 -4.00 10.54 5.28
CA VAL A 163 -4.27 9.27 4.60
C VAL A 163 -5.64 9.36 3.95
N GLU A 164 -5.68 9.14 2.64
CA GLU A 164 -6.91 8.90 1.89
C GLU A 164 -7.02 7.42 1.52
N VAL A 165 -8.16 6.82 1.83
CA VAL A 165 -8.41 5.41 1.56
C VAL A 165 -9.19 5.26 0.25
N GLN A 166 -8.57 4.63 -0.74
CA GLN A 166 -9.10 4.45 -2.09
C GLN A 166 -9.64 3.03 -2.29
N TYR A 167 -10.82 2.93 -2.90
CA TYR A 167 -11.42 1.66 -3.35
C TYR A 167 -11.51 1.66 -4.88
N TYR A 168 -10.69 0.85 -5.54
CA TYR A 168 -10.78 0.65 -6.98
C TYR A 168 -11.88 -0.36 -7.34
N ALA A 169 -12.86 0.07 -8.14
CA ALA A 169 -14.00 -0.72 -8.58
C ALA A 169 -14.00 -0.92 -10.10
N ASN A 170 -13.62 -2.11 -10.56
CA ASN A 170 -13.67 -2.45 -11.98
C ASN A 170 -15.10 -2.75 -12.45
N ASN A 171 -15.84 -1.71 -12.81
CA ASN A 171 -17.25 -1.77 -13.21
C ASN A 171 -17.50 -2.05 -14.71
N VAL A 172 -16.44 -2.23 -15.52
CA VAL A 172 -16.54 -2.51 -16.97
C VAL A 172 -15.75 -3.74 -17.42
N GLY A 173 -15.14 -4.47 -16.49
CA GLY A 173 -14.34 -5.67 -16.79
C GLY A 173 -15.15 -6.91 -17.20
N VAL A 174 -14.43 -7.96 -17.60
CA VAL A 174 -15.02 -9.22 -18.06
C VAL A 174 -15.95 -9.87 -17.04
N GLN A 175 -15.61 -9.82 -15.74
CA GLN A 175 -16.38 -10.47 -14.68
C GLN A 175 -17.74 -9.82 -14.45
N VAL A 176 -17.78 -8.49 -14.53
CA VAL A 176 -19.01 -7.74 -14.32
C VAL A 176 -19.89 -7.77 -15.57
N ALA A 177 -19.30 -7.83 -16.77
CA ALA A 177 -20.01 -8.13 -18.01
C ALA A 177 -20.65 -9.53 -17.99
N THR A 178 -19.93 -10.56 -17.51
CA THR A 178 -20.52 -11.89 -17.28
C THR A 178 -21.72 -11.80 -16.32
N SER A 179 -21.62 -11.02 -15.24
CA SER A 179 -22.72 -10.88 -14.27
C SER A 179 -23.96 -10.23 -14.88
N ASN A 180 -23.78 -9.23 -15.73
CA ASN A 180 -24.88 -8.57 -16.47
C ASN A 180 -25.55 -9.53 -17.47
N MET A 181 -24.77 -10.28 -18.25
CA MET A 181 -25.31 -11.35 -19.10
C MET A 181 -26.08 -12.39 -18.28
N GLY A 182 -25.55 -12.76 -17.11
CA GLY A 182 -26.20 -13.70 -16.20
C GLY A 182 -27.54 -13.18 -15.70
N LEU A 183 -27.64 -11.93 -15.24
CA LEU A 183 -28.91 -11.38 -14.73
C LEU A 183 -29.99 -11.22 -15.80
N THR A 184 -29.58 -11.06 -17.06
CA THR A 184 -30.51 -10.97 -18.17
C THR A 184 -30.97 -12.35 -18.66
N ARG A 185 -30.13 -13.38 -18.56
CA ARG A 185 -30.37 -14.71 -19.18
C ARG A 185 -30.73 -15.81 -18.19
N ILE A 186 -30.23 -15.75 -16.96
CA ILE A 186 -30.46 -16.78 -15.93
C ILE A 186 -31.70 -16.40 -15.15
N ARG A 187 -32.77 -17.18 -15.35
CA ARG A 187 -34.07 -17.01 -14.68
C ARG A 187 -34.28 -17.98 -13.52
N ASP A 188 -33.54 -19.08 -13.51
CA ASP A 188 -33.73 -20.18 -12.57
C ASP A 188 -33.08 -19.93 -11.20
N ILE A 189 -32.19 -18.93 -11.11
CA ILE A 189 -31.61 -18.48 -9.85
C ILE A 189 -32.42 -17.25 -9.40
N SER A 190 -33.21 -17.44 -8.35
CA SER A 190 -33.95 -16.35 -7.69
C SER A 190 -33.20 -15.89 -6.44
N PRO A 191 -33.18 -14.58 -6.14
CA PRO A 191 -32.61 -14.09 -4.90
C PRO A 191 -33.41 -14.65 -3.72
N ALA A 192 -32.76 -15.51 -2.91
CA ALA A 192 -33.33 -15.96 -1.65
C ALA A 192 -33.51 -14.75 -0.71
N PRO A 193 -34.63 -14.63 0.05
CA PRO A 193 -34.91 -13.45 0.88
C PRO A 193 -33.84 -13.13 1.93
N TYR A 194 -33.12 -14.15 2.41
CA TYR A 194 -32.05 -14.03 3.41
C TYR A 194 -30.66 -13.81 2.79
N LYS A 195 -30.55 -13.86 1.45
CA LYS A 195 -29.28 -13.79 0.74
C LYS A 195 -29.06 -12.36 0.26
N LYS A 196 -27.93 -11.77 0.69
CA LYS A 196 -27.50 -10.45 0.21
C LYS A 196 -27.35 -10.44 -1.31
N PHE A 197 -27.52 -9.27 -1.92
CA PHE A 197 -27.51 -9.14 -3.37
C PHE A 197 -26.15 -9.49 -4.01
N ASP A 198 -25.04 -9.16 -3.36
CA ASP A 198 -23.68 -9.53 -3.78
C ASP A 198 -23.44 -11.05 -3.82
N HIS A 199 -24.07 -11.81 -2.93
CA HIS A 199 -24.02 -13.27 -2.94
C HIS A 199 -24.90 -13.86 -4.03
N TYR A 200 -26.05 -13.25 -4.31
CA TYR A 200 -26.88 -13.62 -5.45
C TYR A 200 -26.16 -13.37 -6.78
N ALA A 201 -25.50 -12.21 -6.91
CA ALA A 201 -24.69 -11.88 -8.09
C ALA A 201 -23.59 -12.92 -8.35
N TRP A 202 -22.96 -13.45 -7.30
CA TRP A 202 -21.98 -14.53 -7.42
C TRP A 202 -22.56 -15.81 -8.02
N ASP A 203 -23.74 -16.26 -7.56
CA ASP A 203 -24.37 -17.48 -8.09
C ASP A 203 -24.68 -17.33 -9.58
N VAL A 204 -25.22 -16.16 -9.95
CA VAL A 204 -25.56 -15.81 -11.34
C VAL A 204 -24.30 -15.74 -12.20
N TYR A 205 -23.25 -15.11 -11.70
CA TYR A 205 -21.95 -15.06 -12.36
C TYR A 205 -21.40 -16.47 -12.61
N ALA A 206 -21.36 -17.33 -11.59
CA ALA A 206 -20.80 -18.67 -11.69
C ALA A 206 -21.55 -19.54 -12.71
N ALA A 207 -22.88 -19.49 -12.70
CA ALA A 207 -23.70 -20.19 -13.67
C ALA A 207 -23.52 -19.65 -15.10
N MET A 208 -23.42 -18.33 -15.27
CA MET A 208 -23.22 -17.72 -16.60
C MET A 208 -21.83 -18.02 -17.15
N GLU A 209 -20.79 -17.95 -16.31
CA GLU A 209 -19.41 -18.27 -16.72
C GLU A 209 -19.29 -19.74 -17.16
N SER A 210 -19.99 -20.66 -16.48
CA SER A 210 -20.07 -22.06 -16.89
C SER A 210 -20.67 -22.23 -18.28
N GLN A 211 -21.76 -21.53 -18.59
CA GLN A 211 -22.38 -21.56 -19.91
C GLN A 211 -21.49 -20.92 -20.99
N ILE A 212 -20.85 -19.78 -20.71
CA ILE A 212 -19.94 -19.10 -21.64
C ILE A 212 -18.77 -20.00 -22.03
N ASN A 213 -18.19 -20.73 -21.07
CA ASN A 213 -17.05 -21.60 -21.35
C ASN A 213 -17.38 -22.74 -22.33
N GLN A 214 -18.66 -23.09 -22.47
CA GLN A 214 -19.15 -24.18 -23.32
C GLN A 214 -19.77 -23.68 -24.65
N SER A 215 -19.84 -22.37 -24.88
CA SER A 215 -20.50 -21.80 -26.07
C SER A 215 -19.70 -20.66 -26.70
N GLU A 216 -19.26 -20.86 -27.94
CA GLU A 216 -18.58 -19.81 -28.73
C GLU A 216 -19.48 -18.60 -28.99
N GLU A 217 -20.77 -18.83 -29.23
CA GLU A 217 -21.76 -17.75 -29.39
C GLU A 217 -21.82 -16.85 -28.14
N LEU A 218 -21.79 -17.44 -26.94
CA LEU A 218 -21.80 -16.66 -25.71
C LEU A 218 -20.48 -15.94 -25.46
N LYS A 219 -19.34 -16.50 -25.89
CA LYS A 219 -18.05 -15.80 -25.86
C LYS A 219 -18.05 -14.58 -26.78
N GLU A 220 -18.56 -14.72 -28.00
CA GLU A 220 -18.72 -13.59 -28.93
C GLU A 220 -19.69 -12.54 -28.37
N SER A 221 -20.82 -12.96 -27.80
CA SER A 221 -21.79 -12.05 -27.19
C SER A 221 -21.17 -11.26 -26.03
N ARG A 222 -20.35 -11.89 -25.19
CA ARG A 222 -19.61 -11.21 -24.12
C ARG A 222 -18.62 -10.19 -24.67
N GLN A 223 -17.90 -10.52 -25.75
CA GLN A 223 -16.98 -9.58 -26.38
C GLN A 223 -17.71 -8.37 -26.98
N GLN A 224 -18.87 -8.57 -27.59
CA GLN A 224 -19.71 -7.48 -28.09
C GLN A 224 -20.22 -6.60 -26.94
N LEU A 225 -20.64 -7.21 -25.83
CA LEU A 225 -21.05 -6.46 -24.64
C LEU A 225 -19.90 -5.61 -24.10
N LEU A 226 -18.70 -6.18 -23.92
CA LEU A 226 -17.53 -5.45 -23.45
C LEU A 226 -17.23 -4.19 -24.26
N LYS A 227 -17.30 -4.28 -25.60
CA LYS A 227 -17.14 -3.11 -26.48
C LYS A 227 -18.19 -2.02 -26.23
N LYS A 228 -19.44 -2.42 -25.94
CA LYS A 228 -20.50 -1.46 -25.61
C LYS A 228 -20.29 -0.81 -24.24
N LEU A 229 -19.73 -1.55 -23.29
CA LEU A 229 -19.42 -1.03 -21.95
C LEU A 229 -18.28 0.01 -21.94
N GLU A 230 -17.50 0.12 -23.02
CA GLU A 230 -16.52 1.20 -23.20
C GLU A 230 -17.19 2.55 -23.51
N ASP A 231 -18.45 2.55 -23.97
CA ASP A 231 -19.22 3.77 -24.22
C ASP A 231 -20.15 4.09 -23.03
N PRO A 232 -19.87 5.16 -22.25
CA PRO A 232 -20.67 5.52 -21.09
C PRO A 232 -22.10 5.98 -21.44
N THR A 233 -22.36 6.30 -22.72
CA THR A 233 -23.68 6.72 -23.18
C THR A 233 -24.59 5.53 -23.51
N SER A 234 -24.01 4.33 -23.68
CA SER A 234 -24.75 3.13 -24.06
C SER A 234 -25.76 2.70 -22.99
N PRO A 235 -26.94 2.18 -23.36
CA PRO A 235 -27.90 1.61 -22.41
C PRO A 235 -27.31 0.46 -21.59
N GLU A 236 -26.44 -0.36 -22.21
CA GLU A 236 -25.75 -1.46 -21.57
C GLU A 236 -24.82 -0.98 -20.46
N PHE A 237 -24.06 0.10 -20.69
CA PHE A 237 -23.22 0.71 -19.67
C PHE A 237 -24.03 1.22 -18.48
N LYS A 238 -25.14 1.92 -18.73
CA LYS A 238 -25.99 2.43 -17.64
C LYS A 238 -26.53 1.31 -16.76
N THR A 239 -27.03 0.25 -17.40
CA THR A 239 -27.50 -0.97 -16.71
C THR A 239 -26.38 -1.65 -15.94
N GLN A 240 -25.19 -1.73 -16.53
CA GLN A 240 -23.99 -2.30 -15.91
C GLN A 240 -23.55 -1.50 -14.68
N LYS A 241 -23.57 -0.16 -14.77
CA LYS A 241 -23.17 0.73 -13.68
C LYS A 241 -24.14 0.63 -12.50
N GLU A 242 -25.44 0.61 -12.76
CA GLU A 242 -26.47 0.40 -11.72
C GLU A 242 -26.30 -0.96 -11.02
N LEU A 243 -26.01 -2.01 -11.80
CA LEU A 243 -25.72 -3.33 -11.24
C LEU A 243 -24.47 -3.33 -10.36
N ALA A 244 -23.38 -2.74 -10.86
CA ALA A 244 -22.12 -2.66 -10.15
C ALA A 244 -22.28 -1.87 -8.83
N ASP A 245 -22.97 -0.73 -8.85
CA ASP A 245 -23.25 0.09 -7.68
C ASP A 245 -24.05 -0.68 -6.62
N LYS A 246 -25.02 -1.49 -7.06
CA LYS A 246 -25.84 -2.32 -6.15
C LYS A 246 -25.02 -3.42 -5.47
N ILE A 247 -24.10 -4.06 -6.21
CA ILE A 247 -23.21 -5.08 -5.64
C ILE A 247 -22.18 -4.42 -4.71
N LEU A 248 -21.59 -3.31 -5.15
CA LEU A 248 -20.61 -2.55 -4.36
C LEU A 248 -21.22 -2.04 -3.06
N LEU A 249 -22.47 -1.58 -3.05
CA LEU A 249 -23.16 -1.17 -1.82
C LEU A 249 -23.22 -2.32 -0.78
N GLU A 250 -23.48 -3.56 -1.22
CA GLU A 250 -23.47 -4.71 -0.31
C GLU A 250 -22.07 -5.08 0.19
N GLN A 251 -21.03 -4.86 -0.63
CA GLN A 251 -19.64 -4.99 -0.22
C GLN A 251 -19.29 -3.93 0.84
N LEU A 252 -19.64 -2.66 0.60
CA LEU A 252 -19.43 -1.54 1.53
C LEU A 252 -20.14 -1.78 2.87
N LYS A 253 -21.38 -2.30 2.88
CA LYS A 253 -22.07 -2.70 4.13
C LYS A 253 -21.27 -3.76 4.91
N THR A 254 -20.63 -4.69 4.20
CA THR A 254 -19.81 -5.74 4.84
C THR A 254 -18.59 -5.12 5.50
N PHE A 255 -17.85 -4.27 4.79
CA PHE A 255 -16.66 -3.60 5.32
C PHE A 255 -16.99 -2.62 6.46
N SER A 256 -18.08 -1.86 6.32
CA SER A 256 -18.62 -0.97 7.35
C SER A 256 -18.93 -1.70 8.67
N SER A 257 -19.50 -2.92 8.60
CA SER A 257 -19.74 -3.73 9.81
C SER A 257 -18.47 -4.14 10.57
N LEU A 258 -17.31 -3.97 9.94
CA LEU A 258 -15.98 -4.21 10.49
C LEU A 258 -15.21 -2.91 10.77
N ASN A 259 -15.90 -1.77 10.74
CA ASN A 259 -15.37 -0.41 10.88
C ASN A 259 -14.32 -0.04 9.83
N ILE A 260 -14.41 -0.62 8.63
CA ILE A 260 -13.53 -0.32 7.49
C ILE A 260 -14.26 0.67 6.59
N ASP A 261 -13.69 1.88 6.52
CA ASP A 261 -14.21 2.99 5.73
C ASP A 261 -13.27 3.31 4.56
N TYR A 262 -13.80 4.05 3.58
CA TYR A 262 -13.14 4.51 2.37
C TYR A 262 -13.49 5.98 2.16
N ASP A 263 -12.55 6.74 1.62
CA ASP A 263 -12.77 8.14 1.27
C ASP A 263 -13.26 8.29 -0.18
N VAL A 264 -12.80 7.43 -1.09
CA VAL A 264 -13.18 7.49 -2.51
C VAL A 264 -13.30 6.12 -3.18
N VAL A 265 -14.35 5.96 -3.99
CA VAL A 265 -14.48 4.86 -4.97
C VAL A 265 -14.02 5.35 -6.34
N ILE A 266 -13.04 4.66 -6.93
CA ILE A 266 -12.50 4.97 -8.25
C ILE A 266 -12.99 3.90 -9.23
N TYR A 267 -13.76 4.31 -10.25
CA TYR A 267 -14.29 3.40 -11.25
C TYR A 267 -13.37 3.29 -12.47
N GLU A 268 -13.12 2.05 -12.92
CA GLU A 268 -12.41 1.78 -14.19
C GLU A 268 -13.06 2.50 -15.37
N SER A 269 -14.38 2.58 -15.41
CA SER A 269 -15.08 3.31 -16.48
C SER A 269 -14.68 4.77 -16.58
N ASP A 270 -14.49 5.43 -15.43
CA ASP A 270 -14.12 6.85 -15.42
C ASP A 270 -12.65 7.02 -15.82
N ILE A 271 -11.77 6.06 -15.48
CA ILE A 271 -10.37 6.02 -15.97
C ILE A 271 -10.33 5.96 -17.50
N LEU A 272 -11.16 5.10 -18.09
CA LEU A 272 -11.27 4.95 -19.55
C LEU A 272 -11.79 6.23 -20.20
N ASN A 273 -12.83 6.84 -19.63
CA ASN A 273 -13.42 8.08 -20.16
C ASN A 273 -12.48 9.28 -20.09
N LEU A 274 -11.64 9.35 -19.06
CA LEU A 274 -10.56 10.35 -18.97
C LEU A 274 -9.47 10.15 -20.02
N LYS A 275 -9.46 9.01 -20.73
CA LYS A 275 -8.38 8.61 -21.63
C LYS A 275 -7.02 8.68 -20.94
N MET A 276 -7.00 8.32 -19.65
CA MET A 276 -5.83 8.46 -18.79
C MET A 276 -4.59 7.78 -19.37
N TRP A 277 -4.78 6.59 -19.96
CA TRP A 277 -3.74 5.86 -20.66
C TRP A 277 -3.12 6.64 -21.83
N GLU A 278 -3.92 7.33 -22.65
CA GLU A 278 -3.39 8.08 -23.80
C GLU A 278 -2.44 9.19 -23.33
N LYS A 279 -2.81 9.89 -22.26
CA LYS A 279 -2.02 10.97 -21.66
C LYS A 279 -0.75 10.42 -20.99
N ALA A 280 -0.89 9.36 -20.19
CA ALA A 280 0.24 8.68 -19.57
C ALA A 280 1.23 8.15 -20.61
N PHE A 281 0.73 7.49 -21.65
CA PHE A 281 1.58 6.92 -22.68
C PHE A 281 2.33 7.96 -23.49
N ALA A 282 1.73 9.13 -23.75
CA ALA A 282 2.43 10.25 -24.37
C ALA A 282 3.65 10.69 -23.54
N TYR A 283 3.51 10.74 -22.22
CA TYR A 283 4.61 11.03 -21.29
C TYR A 283 5.64 9.89 -21.26
N LEU A 284 5.19 8.64 -21.15
CA LEU A 284 6.06 7.46 -21.07
C LEU A 284 6.98 7.31 -22.28
N LYS A 285 6.53 7.68 -23.49
CA LYS A 285 7.38 7.63 -24.70
C LYS A 285 8.66 8.47 -24.60
N SER A 286 8.68 9.46 -23.72
CA SER A 286 9.87 10.31 -23.47
C SER A 286 10.77 9.76 -22.37
N ASN A 287 10.34 8.74 -21.63
CA ASN A 287 11.11 8.14 -20.54
C ASN A 287 12.18 7.18 -21.11
N PRO A 288 13.46 7.30 -20.73
CA PRO A 288 14.55 6.45 -21.23
C PRO A 288 14.42 4.96 -20.85
N ASN A 289 13.58 4.64 -19.86
CA ASN A 289 13.27 3.28 -19.44
C ASN A 289 12.16 2.64 -20.29
N VAL A 290 11.47 3.42 -21.14
CA VAL A 290 10.39 2.92 -21.99
C VAL A 290 10.85 2.92 -23.44
N TYR A 291 10.71 1.79 -24.12
CA TYR A 291 11.12 1.68 -25.52
C TYR A 291 10.19 0.77 -26.31
N LYS A 292 10.22 0.91 -27.63
CA LYS A 292 9.52 0.01 -28.56
C LYS A 292 10.51 -1.04 -29.04
N ALA A 293 10.19 -2.32 -28.87
CA ALA A 293 10.99 -3.41 -29.42
C ALA A 293 10.92 -3.41 -30.95
N THR A 294 12.08 -3.50 -31.59
CA THR A 294 12.23 -3.50 -33.06
C THR A 294 12.53 -4.88 -33.64
N GLU A 295 12.84 -5.85 -32.80
CA GLU A 295 13.17 -7.23 -33.18
C GLU A 295 12.88 -8.19 -32.01
N GLY A 296 12.89 -9.49 -32.27
CA GLY A 296 12.68 -10.53 -31.26
C GLY A 296 11.22 -10.86 -30.98
N ALA A 297 10.97 -11.65 -29.94
CA ALA A 297 9.64 -12.18 -29.60
C ALA A 297 8.62 -11.08 -29.25
N SER A 298 9.08 -9.92 -28.81
CA SER A 298 8.25 -8.76 -28.45
C SER A 298 8.23 -7.67 -29.52
N GLU A 299 8.66 -7.97 -30.75
CA GLU A 299 8.68 -6.98 -31.85
C GLU A 299 7.34 -6.22 -31.96
N GLY A 300 7.44 -4.89 -32.04
CA GLY A 300 6.29 -4.01 -32.14
C GLY A 300 5.61 -3.67 -30.82
N CYS A 301 5.95 -4.35 -29.72
CA CYS A 301 5.46 -4.03 -28.38
C CYS A 301 6.23 -2.86 -27.76
N TRP A 302 5.62 -2.18 -26.78
CA TRP A 302 6.33 -1.25 -25.90
C TRP A 302 6.62 -1.92 -24.56
N LEU A 303 7.84 -1.72 -24.07
CA LEU A 303 8.35 -2.36 -22.88
C LEU A 303 8.93 -1.33 -21.90
N VAL A 304 8.91 -1.68 -20.62
CA VAL A 304 9.65 -1.01 -19.55
C VAL A 304 10.89 -1.85 -19.24
N LYS A 305 12.06 -1.22 -19.21
CA LYS A 305 13.32 -1.84 -18.85
C LYS A 305 13.29 -2.31 -17.41
N MET A 306 13.44 -3.61 -17.21
CA MET A 306 13.59 -4.23 -15.90
C MET A 306 15.08 -4.49 -15.68
N GLY A 307 15.61 -4.15 -14.50
CA GLY A 307 17.03 -4.35 -14.20
C GLY A 307 17.43 -5.84 -14.23
N ASP A 308 18.73 -6.13 -14.40
CA ASP A 308 19.26 -7.49 -14.59
C ASP A 308 19.00 -8.48 -13.43
N GLU A 309 18.62 -8.01 -12.24
CA GLU A 309 18.52 -8.84 -11.04
C GLU A 309 17.14 -9.48 -10.80
N GLN A 310 16.10 -9.18 -11.59
CA GLN A 310 14.71 -9.49 -11.20
C GLN A 310 13.86 -10.10 -12.32
N VAL A 311 14.18 -11.34 -12.69
CA VAL A 311 13.22 -12.23 -13.34
C VAL A 311 12.47 -12.97 -12.24
N SER A 312 11.14 -12.88 -12.20
CA SER A 312 10.35 -13.61 -11.20
C SER A 312 10.45 -15.12 -11.44
N ALA A 313 10.70 -15.90 -10.38
CA ALA A 313 10.74 -17.37 -10.42
C ALA A 313 9.44 -18.00 -10.96
N SER A 314 8.32 -17.26 -10.95
CA SER A 314 7.04 -17.68 -11.54
C SER A 314 7.01 -17.66 -13.07
N GLU A 315 7.85 -16.85 -13.73
CA GLU A 315 7.95 -16.83 -15.19
C GLU A 315 9.01 -17.83 -15.72
N GLU A 316 9.96 -18.28 -14.88
CA GLU A 316 10.97 -19.29 -15.23
C GLU A 316 10.38 -20.70 -15.46
N GLN A 317 9.30 -21.07 -14.77
CA GLN A 317 8.76 -22.45 -14.83
C GLN A 317 7.86 -22.73 -16.04
N GLY A 318 7.54 -21.72 -16.86
CA GLY A 318 6.53 -21.84 -17.91
C GLY A 318 7.02 -21.94 -19.36
N ARG A 319 8.31 -21.66 -19.65
CA ARG A 319 8.78 -21.54 -21.04
C ARG A 319 10.20 -22.10 -21.21
N GLN A 320 10.29 -23.38 -21.55
CA GLN A 320 11.51 -23.94 -22.17
C GLN A 320 11.52 -23.58 -23.66
N GLY A 321 12.42 -22.67 -24.05
CA GLY A 321 12.70 -22.33 -25.45
C GLY A 321 12.71 -20.82 -25.71
N ASP A 322 13.88 -20.32 -26.10
CA ASP A 322 14.23 -19.00 -26.65
C ASP A 322 13.87 -17.72 -25.85
N GLN A 323 14.92 -16.93 -25.60
CA GLN A 323 14.96 -15.55 -25.07
C GLN A 323 13.91 -15.22 -24.00
N ILE A 324 14.30 -15.34 -22.73
CA ILE A 324 13.55 -14.74 -21.63
C ILE A 324 13.51 -13.22 -21.88
N GLU A 325 12.35 -12.71 -22.28
CA GLU A 325 12.09 -11.28 -22.34
C GLU A 325 12.16 -10.74 -20.91
N LYS A 326 13.30 -10.14 -20.56
CA LYS A 326 13.55 -9.60 -19.22
C LYS A 326 12.67 -8.38 -18.93
N ASP A 327 12.32 -7.64 -19.97
CA ASP A 327 11.62 -6.36 -19.90
C ASP A 327 10.10 -6.53 -19.95
N LYS A 328 9.38 -5.64 -19.27
CA LYS A 328 7.94 -5.81 -19.07
C LYS A 328 7.15 -5.16 -20.18
N ILE A 329 6.36 -5.95 -20.92
CA ILE A 329 5.46 -5.43 -21.95
C ILE A 329 4.33 -4.60 -21.32
N ILE A 330 4.27 -3.33 -21.68
CA ILE A 330 3.21 -2.38 -21.28
C ILE A 330 2.20 -2.11 -22.39
N VAL A 331 2.59 -2.31 -23.66
CA VAL A 331 1.69 -2.22 -24.82
C VAL A 331 1.99 -3.36 -25.77
N ARG A 332 0.94 -4.09 -26.18
CA ARG A 332 1.06 -5.17 -27.18
C ARG A 332 1.30 -4.59 -28.58
N SER A 333 1.76 -5.43 -29.50
CA SER A 333 2.00 -5.05 -30.90
C SER A 333 0.74 -4.52 -31.62
N ASN A 334 -0.45 -4.90 -31.16
CA ASN A 334 -1.72 -4.38 -31.64
C ASN A 334 -2.13 -3.01 -31.05
N GLY A 335 -1.26 -2.39 -30.24
CA GLY A 335 -1.48 -1.08 -29.63
C GLY A 335 -2.32 -1.08 -28.34
N ILE A 336 -2.81 -2.23 -27.89
CA ILE A 336 -3.63 -2.32 -26.67
C ILE A 336 -2.73 -2.35 -25.43
N PRO A 337 -2.98 -1.51 -24.42
CA PRO A 337 -2.23 -1.54 -23.16
C PRO A 337 -2.44 -2.85 -22.40
N THR A 338 -1.39 -3.32 -21.74
CA THR A 338 -1.50 -4.43 -20.77
C THR A 338 -2.03 -3.91 -19.44
N TYR A 339 -2.37 -4.82 -18.51
CA TYR A 339 -2.75 -4.43 -17.15
C TYR A 339 -1.64 -3.59 -16.49
N THR A 340 -0.37 -3.99 -16.65
CA THR A 340 0.77 -3.20 -16.15
C THR A 340 0.81 -1.79 -16.76
N GLY A 341 0.52 -1.64 -18.05
CA GLY A 341 0.43 -0.31 -18.67
C GLY A 341 -0.67 0.56 -18.05
N LYS A 342 -1.85 -0.03 -17.79
CA LYS A 342 -2.94 0.66 -17.08
C LYS A 342 -2.56 1.03 -15.66
N ASP A 343 -1.91 0.12 -14.93
CA ASP A 343 -1.45 0.37 -13.55
C ASP A 343 -0.46 1.54 -13.51
N ILE A 344 0.50 1.60 -14.45
CA ILE A 344 1.43 2.74 -14.55
C ILE A 344 0.66 4.05 -14.73
N ALA A 345 -0.29 4.11 -15.68
CA ALA A 345 -1.08 5.31 -15.91
C ALA A 345 -1.88 5.74 -14.67
N TYR A 346 -2.46 4.78 -13.96
CA TYR A 346 -3.22 5.03 -12.75
C TYR A 346 -2.34 5.53 -11.59
N HIS A 347 -1.13 4.99 -11.42
CA HIS A 347 -0.18 5.49 -10.42
C HIS A 347 0.38 6.88 -10.79
N MET A 348 0.62 7.13 -12.08
CA MET A 348 0.98 8.48 -12.54
C MET A 348 -0.11 9.49 -12.20
N TRP A 349 -1.39 9.11 -12.28
CA TRP A 349 -2.49 9.93 -11.78
C TRP A 349 -2.41 10.13 -10.27
N LYS A 350 -2.26 9.07 -9.45
CA LYS A 350 -2.14 9.19 -7.98
C LYS A 350 -1.06 10.21 -7.58
N PHE A 351 0.09 10.19 -8.24
CA PHE A 351 1.19 11.14 -8.00
C PHE A 351 1.02 12.52 -8.65
N GLY A 352 -0.06 12.76 -9.40
CA GLY A 352 -0.34 14.05 -10.03
C GLY A 352 0.50 14.35 -11.29
N LEU A 353 1.12 13.34 -11.90
CA LEU A 353 2.05 13.51 -13.03
C LEU A 353 1.35 13.79 -14.36
N LEU A 354 0.03 13.59 -14.43
CA LEU A 354 -0.73 13.67 -15.68
C LEU A 354 -1.44 14.99 -15.89
N ASP A 355 -1.39 15.97 -14.98
CA ASP A 355 -2.19 17.22 -15.06
C ASP A 355 -3.65 16.92 -15.49
N LEU A 356 -4.22 15.88 -14.90
CA LEU A 356 -5.50 15.28 -15.27
C LEU A 356 -6.10 14.73 -14.00
N ASP A 357 -7.38 14.99 -13.76
CA ASP A 357 -8.09 14.46 -12.61
C ASP A 357 -9.54 14.12 -12.96
N PHE A 358 -10.21 13.38 -12.08
CA PHE A 358 -11.62 13.08 -12.20
C PHE A 358 -12.48 14.26 -11.73
N ASN A 359 -13.76 14.21 -12.11
CA ASN A 359 -14.78 14.87 -11.32
C ASN A 359 -15.27 13.90 -10.24
N TYR A 360 -15.87 14.45 -9.19
CA TYR A 360 -16.29 13.70 -8.02
C TYR A 360 -17.71 14.04 -7.58
N LYS A 361 -18.39 13.02 -7.07
CA LYS A 361 -19.73 13.15 -6.49
C LYS A 361 -19.78 12.46 -5.12
N PRO A 362 -20.40 13.06 -4.10
CA PRO A 362 -20.63 12.36 -2.84
C PRO A 362 -21.59 11.19 -3.07
N TRP A 363 -21.34 10.08 -2.38
CA TRP A 363 -22.18 8.90 -2.40
C TRP A 363 -22.67 8.58 -0.99
N ASP A 364 -23.88 9.06 -0.67
CA ASP A 364 -24.51 8.75 0.60
C ASP A 364 -25.07 7.31 0.59
N THR A 365 -24.30 6.40 1.18
CA THR A 365 -24.64 4.98 1.32
C THR A 365 -25.11 4.63 2.72
N GLY A 366 -24.94 5.54 3.70
CA GLY A 366 -25.06 5.23 5.13
C GLY A 366 -24.07 4.18 5.64
N THR A 367 -23.00 3.87 4.89
CA THR A 367 -22.00 2.85 5.29
C THR A 367 -20.72 3.43 5.85
N GLN A 368 -20.44 4.72 5.68
CA GLN A 368 -19.14 5.31 6.03
C GLN A 368 -19.32 6.38 7.12
N THR A 369 -18.31 6.56 7.97
CA THR A 369 -18.31 7.60 9.01
C THR A 369 -18.00 9.00 8.44
N LYS A 370 -17.20 9.06 7.37
CA LYS A 370 -16.88 10.28 6.61
C LYS A 370 -17.67 10.31 5.29
N THR A 371 -17.59 11.43 4.56
CA THR A 371 -18.20 11.53 3.23
C THR A 371 -17.47 10.60 2.27
N LEU A 372 -18.19 9.60 1.75
CA LEU A 372 -17.70 8.77 0.66
C LEU A 372 -17.83 9.52 -0.66
N TRP A 373 -16.74 9.62 -1.40
CA TRP A 373 -16.73 10.15 -2.76
C TRP A 373 -16.73 9.02 -3.78
N ARG A 374 -17.14 9.33 -5.00
CA ARG A 374 -16.92 8.46 -6.15
C ARG A 374 -16.54 9.27 -7.37
N THR A 375 -15.71 8.69 -8.23
CA THR A 375 -15.38 9.28 -9.52
C THR A 375 -16.62 9.36 -10.41
N THR A 376 -16.60 10.32 -11.33
CA THR A 376 -17.64 10.54 -12.32
C THR A 376 -17.04 11.21 -13.54
N SER A 377 -17.58 10.85 -14.70
CA SER A 377 -17.25 11.45 -15.99
C SER A 377 -18.15 12.63 -16.35
N ASP A 378 -19.11 12.98 -15.49
CA ASP A 378 -20.01 14.12 -15.71
C ASP A 378 -19.28 15.44 -15.42
N ALA A 379 -19.26 16.35 -16.41
CA ALA A 379 -18.61 17.65 -16.30
C ALA A 379 -19.31 18.62 -15.33
N ALA A 380 -20.56 18.33 -14.94
CA ALA A 380 -21.31 19.14 -13.98
C ALA A 380 -21.00 18.81 -12.50
N ASP A 381 -20.36 17.66 -12.25
CA ASP A 381 -19.96 17.24 -10.91
C ASP A 381 -18.70 17.99 -10.44
N ARG A 382 -18.31 17.83 -9.15
CA ARG A 382 -17.29 18.67 -8.51
C ARG A 382 -15.88 18.37 -9.04
N SER A 383 -15.15 19.43 -9.37
CA SER A 383 -13.75 19.40 -9.80
C SER A 383 -12.80 20.13 -8.85
N ASP A 384 -13.32 20.65 -7.73
CA ASP A 384 -12.57 21.39 -6.71
C ASP A 384 -12.03 20.50 -5.57
N ILE A 385 -12.24 19.19 -5.68
CA ILE A 385 -11.70 18.15 -4.80
C ILE A 385 -10.79 17.26 -5.64
N SER A 386 -9.75 16.70 -5.01
CA SER A 386 -8.79 15.81 -5.66
C SER A 386 -8.33 14.71 -4.72
N PHE A 387 -8.24 13.49 -5.25
CA PHE A 387 -7.64 12.32 -4.59
C PHE A 387 -6.34 11.90 -5.31
N SER A 388 -5.65 12.89 -5.88
CA SER A 388 -4.34 12.75 -6.50
C SER A 388 -3.33 13.68 -5.83
N ASN A 389 -2.13 13.80 -6.39
CA ASN A 389 -1.03 14.60 -5.87
C ASN A 389 -0.58 14.14 -4.46
N VAL A 390 -0.52 12.83 -4.24
CA VAL A 390 -0.02 12.26 -2.98
C VAL A 390 1.49 12.14 -2.97
N ASN A 391 2.08 12.11 -1.78
CA ASN A 391 3.52 11.90 -1.60
C ASN A 391 3.90 10.42 -1.60
N PHE A 392 2.98 9.57 -1.11
CA PHE A 392 3.17 8.13 -1.03
C PHE A 392 1.92 7.41 -1.55
N VAL A 393 2.14 6.27 -2.19
CA VAL A 393 1.08 5.34 -2.59
C VAL A 393 1.37 4.01 -1.92
N PHE A 394 0.38 3.46 -1.22
CA PHE A 394 0.44 2.12 -0.64
C PHE A 394 -0.71 1.27 -1.18
N ASP A 395 -0.36 0.26 -1.97
CA ASP A 395 -1.33 -0.69 -2.51
C ASP A 395 -1.26 -2.01 -1.75
N VAL A 396 -2.37 -2.37 -1.10
CA VAL A 396 -2.50 -3.68 -0.46
C VAL A 396 -2.97 -4.67 -1.52
N ILE A 397 -2.05 -5.49 -2.01
CA ILE A 397 -2.30 -6.47 -3.09
C ILE A 397 -1.75 -7.86 -2.76
N GLY A 398 -2.12 -8.86 -3.56
CA GLY A 398 -1.56 -10.21 -3.46
C GLY A 398 -0.12 -10.29 -3.97
N MET A 399 0.68 -11.22 -3.41
CA MET A 399 2.09 -11.42 -3.76
C MET A 399 2.30 -11.74 -5.25
N GLU A 400 1.32 -12.33 -5.89
CA GLU A 400 1.31 -12.64 -7.33
C GLU A 400 1.40 -11.40 -8.23
N GLN A 401 1.12 -10.20 -7.70
CA GLN A 401 1.16 -8.94 -8.42
C GLN A 401 2.48 -8.16 -8.24
N THR A 402 3.42 -8.68 -7.44
CA THR A 402 4.68 -8.00 -7.11
C THR A 402 5.45 -7.55 -8.34
N TYR A 403 5.62 -8.43 -9.34
CA TYR A 403 6.38 -8.11 -10.55
C TYR A 403 5.74 -7.00 -11.40
N ALA A 404 4.39 -6.92 -11.42
CA ALA A 404 3.70 -5.83 -12.10
C ALA A 404 3.96 -4.49 -11.40
N MET A 405 3.97 -4.46 -10.07
CA MET A 405 4.27 -3.24 -9.31
C MET A 405 5.73 -2.83 -9.37
N GLU A 406 6.67 -3.75 -9.52
CA GLU A 406 8.07 -3.37 -9.76
C GLU A 406 8.21 -2.62 -11.10
N ALA A 407 7.46 -2.98 -12.12
CA ALA A 407 7.43 -2.23 -13.38
C ALA A 407 6.80 -0.83 -13.22
N VAL A 408 5.83 -0.66 -12.30
CA VAL A 408 5.23 0.64 -11.98
C VAL A 408 6.23 1.58 -11.29
N LYS A 409 7.17 1.04 -10.50
CA LYS A 409 8.19 1.82 -9.78
C LYS A 409 9.34 2.32 -10.66
N LYS A 410 9.52 1.76 -11.86
CA LYS A 410 10.61 2.08 -12.81
C LYS A 410 10.23 3.20 -13.77
#